data_AF-A0A425CZI0-F1
#
_entry.id   AF-A0A425CZI0-F1
#
_cell.length_a   1.000
_cell.length_b   1.000
_cell.length_c   1.000
_cell.angle_alpha   90.00
_cell.angle_beta   90.00
_cell.angle_gamma   90.00
#
_symmetry.space_group_name_H-M   'P 1'
#
loop_
_entity.id
_entity.type
_entity.pdbx_description
1 polymer ?
#
loop_
_entity_poly.entity_id
_entity_poly.type
_entity_poly.pdbx_seq_one_letter_code
_entity_poly.pdbx_strand_id
1 'polypeptide(L)'
;TTEQYLTNTCVDVKVKDLTPATKGHCLVVQVYALGHVTEKPRYDGSVVRIVEATVGDETGTVVLSARNGQIQLLDVGRVLVIRNANADVYNGFLRLNVTQWGKIAPHPDGIASTPNAPSSINTVNNISSVEYELVPLDDDHGDDHNATHT
;
A
#
# COMPACT_ATOMS: atom_id res chain seq x y z
N THR A 1 9.87 0.79 23.64
CA THR A 1 11.23 0.35 23.25
C THR A 1 11.27 -1.00 22.53
N THR A 2 10.14 -1.70 22.37
CA THR A 2 10.01 -2.86 21.43
C THR A 2 9.23 -2.48 20.16
N GLU A 3 8.20 -1.63 20.28
CA GLU A 3 7.46 -1.09 19.12
C GLU A 3 8.30 -0.20 18.19
N GLN A 4 9.28 0.52 18.74
CA GLN A 4 10.25 1.28 17.94
C GLN A 4 11.22 0.38 17.16
N TYR A 5 11.43 -0.87 17.59
CA TYR A 5 12.31 -1.82 16.90
C TYR A 5 11.59 -2.44 15.68
N LEU A 6 10.32 -2.82 15.86
CA LEU A 6 9.45 -3.33 14.79
C LEU A 6 9.20 -2.31 13.68
N THR A 7 9.24 -1.01 14.00
CA THR A 7 9.07 0.08 13.01
C THR A 7 10.38 0.43 12.27
N ASN A 8 11.54 -0.01 12.76
CA ASN A 8 12.85 0.36 12.21
C ASN A 8 13.51 -0.71 11.33
N THR A 9 13.14 -1.98 11.48
CA THR A 9 13.63 -3.07 10.61
C THR A 9 12.54 -3.47 9.63
N CYS A 10 12.55 -2.85 8.46
CA CYS A 10 11.66 -3.24 7.38
C CYS A 10 12.48 -3.37 6.11
N VAL A 11 12.28 -4.48 5.40
CA VAL A 11 12.95 -4.74 4.11
C VAL A 11 12.23 -3.93 3.05
N ASP A 12 12.97 -3.08 2.34
CA ASP A 12 12.44 -2.30 1.23
C ASP A 12 11.99 -3.24 0.10
N VAL A 13 10.83 -2.93 -0.47
CA VAL A 13 10.23 -3.64 -1.61
C VAL A 13 10.03 -2.62 -2.73
N LYS A 14 10.34 -3.01 -3.96
CA LYS A 14 10.11 -2.17 -5.14
C LYS A 14 8.65 -2.22 -5.57
N VAL A 15 8.19 -1.15 -6.20
CA VAL A 15 6.78 -1.02 -6.60
C VAL A 15 6.31 -2.20 -7.44
N LYS A 16 7.11 -2.65 -8.42
CA LYS A 16 6.75 -3.79 -9.29
C LYS A 16 6.55 -5.12 -8.54
N ASP A 17 7.11 -5.26 -7.34
CA ASP A 17 7.12 -6.50 -6.57
C ASP A 17 5.96 -6.55 -5.56
N LEU A 18 5.09 -5.53 -5.55
CA LEU A 18 3.86 -5.53 -4.75
C LEU A 18 2.84 -6.51 -5.33
N THR A 19 2.37 -7.41 -4.48
CA THR A 19 1.33 -8.40 -4.82
C THR A 19 0.04 -8.08 -4.06
N PRO A 20 -1.15 -8.24 -4.66
CA PRO A 20 -2.41 -8.08 -3.94
C PRO A 20 -2.48 -8.88 -2.63
N ALA A 21 -3.19 -8.33 -1.65
CA ALA A 21 -3.42 -8.91 -0.32
C ALA A 21 -2.17 -9.15 0.55
N THR A 22 -1.00 -8.67 0.13
CA THR A 22 0.22 -8.73 0.95
C THR A 22 0.35 -7.52 1.88
N LYS A 23 1.08 -7.68 2.99
CA LYS A 23 1.09 -6.75 4.12
C LYS A 23 2.51 -6.46 4.60
N GLY A 24 2.67 -5.35 5.32
CA GLY A 24 3.92 -5.07 6.03
C GLY A 24 5.05 -4.51 5.16
N HIS A 25 4.73 -3.94 4.01
CA HIS A 25 5.73 -3.43 3.07
C HIS A 25 6.34 -2.11 3.53
N CYS A 26 7.60 -1.91 3.14
CA CYS A 26 8.23 -0.61 3.17
C CYS A 26 8.77 -0.24 1.81
N LEU A 27 8.60 1.02 1.44
CA LEU A 27 9.00 1.54 0.14
C LEU A 27 9.54 2.95 0.28
N VAL A 28 10.49 3.31 -0.58
CA VAL A 28 10.88 4.70 -0.84
C VAL A 28 10.40 5.10 -2.23
N VAL A 29 9.41 5.99 -2.28
CA VAL A 29 8.69 6.36 -3.52
C VAL A 29 8.58 7.87 -3.68
N GLN A 30 8.55 8.33 -4.92
CA GLN A 30 8.31 9.73 -5.26
C GLN A 30 6.84 9.93 -5.64
N VAL A 31 6.23 11.03 -5.18
CA VAL A 31 4.89 11.42 -5.58
C VAL A 31 4.91 11.90 -7.03
N TYR A 32 4.15 11.23 -7.89
CA TYR A 32 4.01 11.58 -9.29
C TYR A 32 2.78 12.45 -9.56
N ALA A 33 1.63 12.09 -8.99
CA ALA A 33 0.37 12.80 -9.21
C ALA A 33 -0.53 12.73 -7.97
N LEU A 34 -1.42 13.72 -7.81
CA LEU A 34 -2.40 13.79 -6.74
C LEU A 34 -3.82 13.83 -7.31
N GLY A 35 -4.69 12.99 -6.76
CA GLY A 35 -6.12 13.06 -6.98
C GLY A 35 -6.79 14.15 -6.13
N HIS A 36 -8.11 14.25 -6.26
CA HIS A 36 -8.92 15.17 -5.47
C HIS A 36 -9.10 14.67 -4.03
N VAL A 37 -9.17 15.62 -3.09
CA VAL A 37 -9.54 15.29 -1.71
C VAL A 37 -11.01 14.89 -1.68
N THR A 38 -11.27 13.67 -1.24
CA THR A 38 -12.61 13.17 -0.98
C THR A 38 -12.87 13.17 0.52
N GLU A 39 -14.05 13.62 0.93
CA GLU A 39 -14.49 13.56 2.32
C GLU A 39 -15.55 12.47 2.49
N LYS A 40 -15.34 11.57 3.45
CA LYS A 40 -16.27 10.48 3.76
C LYS A 40 -16.75 10.59 5.22
N PRO A 41 -18.05 10.77 5.46
CA PRO A 41 -18.59 10.75 6.82
C PRO A 41 -18.50 9.34 7.41
N ARG A 42 -18.24 9.27 8.71
CA ARG A 42 -18.27 8.05 9.53
C ARG A 42 -19.54 8.00 10.38
N TYR A 43 -19.84 6.80 10.87
CA TYR A 43 -21.00 6.57 11.74
C TYR A 43 -20.93 7.37 13.06
N ASP A 44 -19.72 7.64 13.56
CA ASP A 44 -19.49 8.44 14.76
C ASP A 44 -19.60 9.97 14.52
N GLY A 45 -20.01 10.40 13.32
CA GLY A 45 -20.12 11.80 12.93
C GLY A 45 -18.80 12.46 12.54
N SER A 46 -17.66 11.76 12.66
CA SER A 46 -16.38 12.27 12.17
C SER A 46 -16.27 12.17 10.64
N VAL A 47 -15.38 12.96 10.06
CA VAL A 47 -15.12 12.96 8.60
C VAL A 47 -13.71 12.49 8.34
N VAL A 48 -13.55 11.53 7.42
CA VAL A 48 -12.23 11.12 6.91
C VAL A 48 -11.99 11.80 5.59
N ARG A 49 -10.83 12.46 5.48
CA ARG A 49 -10.33 12.97 4.20
C ARG A 49 -9.42 11.94 3.57
N ILE A 50 -9.59 11.69 2.28
CA ILE A 50 -8.84 10.70 1.51
C ILE A 50 -8.34 11.35 0.23
N VAL A 51 -7.09 11.09 -0.14
CA VAL A 51 -6.51 11.40 -1.46
C VAL A 51 -5.92 10.12 -2.03
N GLU A 52 -6.26 9.81 -3.27
CA GLU A 52 -5.55 8.81 -4.07
C GLU A 52 -4.38 9.51 -4.78
N ALA A 53 -3.15 9.16 -4.41
CA ALA A 53 -1.93 9.72 -4.98
C ALA A 53 -1.20 8.65 -5.78
N THR A 54 -0.79 8.95 -7.00
CA THR A 54 0.14 8.09 -7.75
C THR A 54 1.54 8.34 -7.23
N VAL A 55 2.17 7.29 -6.69
CA VAL A 55 3.54 7.30 -6.20
C VAL A 55 4.33 6.23 -6.94
N GLY A 56 5.64 6.39 -7.08
CA GLY A 56 6.44 5.40 -7.82
C GLY A 56 7.93 5.48 -7.60
N ASP A 57 8.61 4.48 -8.14
CA ASP A 57 10.06 4.35 -8.23
C ASP A 57 10.45 3.98 -9.68
N GLU A 58 11.72 3.65 -9.91
CA GLU A 58 12.22 3.26 -11.23
C GLU A 58 11.56 1.97 -11.79
N THR A 59 10.86 1.20 -10.95
CA THR A 59 10.23 -0.07 -11.33
C THR A 59 8.77 0.06 -11.70
N GLY A 60 8.07 1.09 -11.22
CA GLY A 60 6.68 1.33 -11.55
C GLY A 60 6.01 2.40 -10.70
N THR A 61 4.70 2.51 -10.87
CA THR A 61 3.82 3.37 -10.09
C THR A 61 2.68 2.57 -9.46
N VAL A 62 2.23 3.04 -8.30
CA VAL A 62 1.12 2.48 -7.52
C VAL A 62 0.30 3.64 -6.95
N VAL A 63 -1.00 3.43 -6.78
CA VAL A 63 -1.88 4.39 -6.12
C VAL A 63 -1.84 4.17 -4.61
N LEU A 64 -1.40 5.19 -3.88
CA LEU A 64 -1.43 5.31 -2.43
C LEU A 64 -2.72 6.00 -1.99
N SER A 65 -3.45 5.35 -1.08
CA SER A 65 -4.65 5.93 -0.44
C SER A 65 -4.27 6.62 0.87
N ALA A 66 -3.94 7.91 0.80
CA ALA A 66 -3.54 8.70 1.96
C ALA A 66 -4.75 9.27 2.71
N ARG A 67 -4.71 9.22 4.04
CA ARG A 67 -5.83 9.64 4.91
C ARG A 67 -5.44 10.75 5.87
N ASN A 68 -6.36 11.71 6.07
CA ASN A 68 -6.27 12.76 7.09
C ASN A 68 -4.90 13.49 7.06
N GLY A 69 -4.12 13.42 8.14
CA GLY A 69 -2.82 14.08 8.26
C GLY A 69 -1.78 13.61 7.24
N GLN A 70 -1.91 12.39 6.70
CA GLN A 70 -0.99 11.88 5.67
C GLN A 70 -1.03 12.72 4.40
N ILE A 71 -2.18 13.34 4.10
CA ILE A 71 -2.36 14.18 2.91
C ILE A 71 -1.41 15.39 2.92
N GLN A 72 -1.07 15.91 4.11
CA GLN A 72 -0.18 17.06 4.26
C GLN A 72 1.27 16.76 3.86
N LEU A 73 1.62 15.48 3.78
CA LEU A 73 2.95 15.05 3.36
C LEU A 73 3.06 14.91 1.84
N LEU A 74 1.93 14.93 1.12
CA LEU A 74 1.89 14.70 -0.31
C LEU A 74 2.09 16.00 -1.08
N ASP A 75 3.24 16.11 -1.75
CA ASP A 75 3.53 17.15 -2.74
C ASP A 75 4.15 16.47 -3.97
N VAL A 76 3.70 16.85 -5.17
CA VAL A 76 4.26 16.29 -6.43
C VAL A 76 5.76 16.52 -6.46
N GLY A 77 6.51 15.46 -6.80
CA GLY A 77 7.97 15.44 -6.81
C GLY A 77 8.61 15.15 -5.44
N ARG A 78 7.87 15.16 -4.33
CA ARG A 78 8.41 14.80 -3.01
C ARG A 78 8.67 13.30 -2.92
N VAL A 79 9.80 12.94 -2.32
CA VAL A 79 10.14 11.55 -1.99
C VAL A 79 9.69 11.24 -0.57
N LEU A 80 9.04 10.09 -0.42
CA LEU A 80 8.41 9.62 0.80
C LEU A 80 8.97 8.25 1.18
N VAL A 81 9.15 8.04 2.47
CA VAL A 81 9.37 6.74 3.07
C VAL A 81 8.05 6.26 3.64
N ILE A 82 7.59 5.12 3.13
CA ILE A 82 6.37 4.46 3.58
C ILE A 82 6.78 3.20 4.33
N ARG A 83 6.26 3.02 5.55
CA ARG A 83 6.56 1.86 6.39
C ARG A 83 5.30 1.15 6.84
N ASN A 84 5.35 -0.18 6.80
CA ASN A 84 4.28 -1.08 7.21
C ASN A 84 2.95 -0.75 6.51
N ALA A 85 2.99 -0.80 5.18
CA ALA A 85 1.85 -0.62 4.30
C ALA A 85 1.34 -1.95 3.73
N ASN A 86 0.04 -2.00 3.43
CA ASN A 86 -0.61 -3.13 2.78
C ASN A 86 -0.86 -2.81 1.31
N ALA A 87 -0.75 -3.84 0.46
CA ALA A 87 -1.21 -3.82 -0.91
C ALA A 87 -2.63 -4.41 -0.96
N ASP A 88 -3.64 -3.59 -0.69
CA ASP A 88 -5.05 -4.01 -0.67
C ASP A 88 -5.67 -3.89 -2.06
N VAL A 89 -6.76 -4.63 -2.32
CA VAL A 89 -7.55 -4.48 -3.56
C VAL A 89 -8.79 -3.65 -3.26
N TYR A 90 -8.99 -2.59 -4.03
CA TYR A 90 -10.15 -1.70 -3.94
C TYR A 90 -10.81 -1.57 -5.32
N ASN A 91 -12.08 -1.95 -5.42
CA ASN A 91 -12.84 -2.02 -6.67
C ASN A 91 -12.08 -2.76 -7.80
N GLY A 92 -11.45 -3.90 -7.47
CA GLY A 92 -10.67 -4.69 -8.43
C GLY A 92 -9.24 -4.20 -8.66
N PHE A 93 -8.82 -3.05 -8.11
CA PHE A 93 -7.49 -2.49 -8.37
C PHE A 93 -6.61 -2.43 -7.12
N LEU A 94 -5.31 -2.66 -7.28
CA LEU A 94 -4.35 -2.58 -6.18
C LEU A 94 -4.23 -1.14 -5.65
N ARG A 95 -4.20 -1.00 -4.33
CA ARG A 95 -3.99 0.23 -3.57
C ARG A 95 -3.02 0.00 -2.44
N LEU A 96 -2.07 0.90 -2.28
CA LEU A 96 -1.18 0.93 -1.12
C LEU A 96 -1.87 1.70 0.02
N ASN A 97 -1.94 1.10 1.22
CA ASN A 97 -2.51 1.73 2.42
C ASN A 97 -1.54 1.61 3.59
N VAL A 98 -1.26 2.72 4.27
CA VAL A 98 -0.46 2.69 5.51
C VAL A 98 -1.32 2.15 6.66
N THR A 99 -0.82 1.14 7.37
CA THR A 99 -1.54 0.53 8.49
C THR A 99 -1.54 1.42 9.74
N GLN A 100 -2.28 1.02 10.79
CA GLN A 100 -2.29 1.75 12.07
C GLN A 100 -0.92 1.78 12.78
N TRP A 101 -0.07 0.79 12.52
CA TRP A 101 1.31 0.73 13.04
C TRP A 101 2.33 1.21 11.99
N GLY A 102 1.85 1.70 10.86
CA GLY A 102 2.67 2.22 9.77
C GLY A 102 2.93 3.70 9.89
N LYS A 103 3.88 4.16 9.08
CA LYS A 103 4.30 5.56 9.05
C LYS A 103 4.59 6.00 7.62
N ILE A 104 4.24 7.24 7.33
CA ILE A 104 4.65 7.96 6.14
C ILE A 104 5.50 9.15 6.59
N ALA A 105 6.65 9.36 5.96
CA ALA A 105 7.58 10.44 6.30
C ALA A 105 8.28 10.95 5.03
N PRO A 106 8.74 12.21 5.01
CA PRO A 106 9.66 12.67 3.97
C PRO A 106 10.96 11.88 3.98
N HIS A 107 11.56 11.64 2.81
CA HIS A 107 12.92 11.12 2.70
C HIS A 107 13.95 12.26 2.77
N PRO A 108 15.09 12.08 3.46
CA PRO A 108 15.43 10.95 4.33
C PRO A 108 14.69 11.02 5.68
N ASP A 109 14.35 9.87 6.25
CA ASP A 109 13.64 9.75 7.54
C ASP A 109 14.59 9.58 8.75
N GLY A 110 15.90 9.63 8.53
CA GLY A 110 16.93 9.46 9.55
C GLY A 110 17.18 8.01 9.99
N ILE A 111 16.58 7.02 9.33
CA ILE A 111 16.80 5.60 9.60
C ILE A 111 17.86 5.05 8.65
N ALA A 112 18.92 4.44 9.20
CA ALA A 112 20.06 3.95 8.43
C ALA A 112 19.72 2.84 7.41
N SER A 113 18.66 2.07 7.66
CA SER A 113 18.18 1.03 6.74
C SER A 113 17.32 1.57 5.58
N THR A 114 16.98 2.86 5.59
CA THR A 114 16.23 3.48 4.49
C THR A 114 17.12 3.56 3.26
N PRO A 115 16.71 3.00 2.11
CA PRO A 115 17.48 3.11 0.89
C PRO A 115 17.48 4.56 0.37
N ASN A 116 18.31 4.82 -0.64
CA ASN A 116 18.33 6.11 -1.31
C ASN A 116 16.98 6.39 -2.02
N ALA A 117 16.72 7.67 -2.26
CA ALA A 117 15.59 8.08 -3.08
C ALA A 117 15.64 7.41 -4.48
N PRO A 118 14.48 7.11 -5.09
CA PRO A 118 14.44 6.59 -6.45
C PRO A 118 15.08 7.60 -7.42
N SER A 119 15.79 7.08 -8.41
CA SER A 119 16.49 7.90 -9.41
C SER A 119 15.57 8.42 -10.51
N SER A 120 14.42 7.78 -10.71
CA SER A 120 13.41 8.10 -11.70
C SER A 120 12.07 7.48 -11.30
N ILE A 121 11.00 7.81 -12.02
CA ILE A 121 9.70 7.15 -11.90
C ILE A 121 9.36 6.47 -13.22
N ASN A 122 9.03 5.18 -13.18
CA ASN A 122 8.46 4.48 -14.34
C ASN A 122 6.93 4.64 -14.36
N THR A 123 6.46 5.65 -15.10
CA THR A 123 5.03 5.98 -15.22
C THR A 123 4.26 5.07 -16.19
N VAL A 124 4.96 4.24 -16.96
CA VAL A 124 4.34 3.31 -17.92
C VAL A 124 3.85 2.06 -17.19
N ASN A 125 4.60 1.60 -16.19
CA ASN A 125 4.24 0.43 -15.39
C ASN A 125 3.41 0.84 -14.16
N ASN A 126 2.12 1.13 -14.36
CA ASN A 126 1.19 1.38 -13.25
C ASN A 126 0.51 0.09 -12.79
N ILE A 127 0.97 -0.48 -11.66
CA ILE A 127 0.42 -1.73 -11.14
C ILE A 127 -1.01 -1.57 -10.56
N SER A 128 -1.43 -0.34 -10.28
CA SER A 128 -2.80 -0.03 -9.86
C SER A 128 -3.80 0.07 -11.02
N SER A 129 -3.33 -0.06 -12.26
CA SER A 129 -4.19 -0.17 -13.46
C SER A 129 -4.52 -1.62 -13.82
N VAL A 130 -3.88 -2.60 -13.16
CA VAL A 130 -4.18 -4.02 -13.34
C VAL A 130 -5.43 -4.37 -12.52
N GLU A 131 -6.39 -5.03 -13.16
CA GLU A 131 -7.60 -5.54 -12.52
C GLU A 131 -7.35 -6.94 -11.93
N TYR A 132 -7.81 -7.15 -10.71
CA TYR A 132 -7.67 -8.37 -9.93
C TYR A 132 -9.05 -8.87 -9.50
N GLU A 133 -9.26 -10.16 -9.67
CA GLU A 133 -10.44 -10.86 -9.19
C GLU A 133 -10.15 -11.58 -7.87
N LEU A 134 -11.06 -11.47 -6.91
CA LEU A 134 -11.00 -12.27 -5.69
C LEU A 134 -11.51 -13.66 -6.02
N VAL A 135 -10.59 -14.63 -6.07
CA VAL A 135 -10.95 -16.04 -6.17
C VAL A 135 -11.26 -16.54 -4.75
N PRO A 136 -12.52 -16.97 -4.48
CA PRO A 136 -12.82 -17.67 -3.24
C PRO A 136 -11.95 -18.93 -3.20
N LEU A 137 -11.28 -19.17 -2.07
CA LEU A 137 -10.70 -20.49 -1.86
C LEU A 137 -11.90 -21.42 -1.67
N ASP A 138 -12.07 -22.39 -2.58
CA ASP A 138 -13.01 -23.48 -2.34
C ASP A 138 -12.54 -24.18 -1.06
N ASP A 139 -13.27 -23.98 0.03
CA ASP A 139 -13.14 -24.80 1.22
C ASP A 139 -13.56 -26.21 0.78
N ASP A 140 -12.60 -27.04 0.40
CA ASP A 140 -12.79 -28.46 0.06
C ASP A 140 -13.33 -29.18 1.29
N HIS A 141 -14.65 -29.09 1.49
CA HIS A 141 -15.39 -29.99 2.35
C HIS A 141 -15.34 -31.34 1.67
N GLY A 142 -14.31 -32.12 1.99
CA GLY A 142 -14.29 -33.54 1.71
C GLY A 142 -15.52 -34.18 2.34
N ASP A 143 -16.56 -34.40 1.54
CA ASP A 143 -17.65 -35.30 1.88
C ASP A 143 -17.13 -36.74 1.72
N ASP A 144 -16.58 -37.29 2.79
CA ASP A 144 -16.31 -38.71 2.95
C ASP A 144 -17.64 -39.49 3.05
N HIS A 145 -18.29 -39.69 1.91
CA HIS A 145 -19.34 -40.70 1.76
C HIS A 145 -18.74 -42.08 1.47
N ASN A 146 -18.34 -42.78 2.53
CA ASN A 146 -18.29 -44.23 2.52
C ASN A 146 -19.64 -44.81 2.97
N ALA A 147 -20.50 -45.18 2.01
CA ALA A 147 -21.67 -46.01 2.25
C ALA A 147 -22.05 -46.86 1.02
N THR A 148 -21.47 -48.06 0.98
CA THR A 148 -22.04 -49.37 0.57
C THR A 148 -23.02 -49.47 -0.63
N HIS A 149 -22.55 -50.10 -1.71
CA HIS A 149 -23.22 -51.15 -2.53
C HIS A 149 -22.19 -51.63 -3.58
N THR A 150 -21.84 -52.90 -3.77
CA THR A 150 -22.62 -54.15 -3.79
C THR A 150 -21.69 -55.31 -3.44
#